data_AF-A0A7L0XAN0-F1
#
_entry.id   AF-A0A7L0XAN0-F1
#
_cell.length_a   1.000
_cell.length_b   1.000
_cell.length_c   1.000
_cell.angle_alpha   90.00
_cell.angle_beta   90.00
_cell.angle_gamma   90.00
#
_symmetry.space_group_name_H-M   'P 1'
#
loop_
_entity.id
_entity.type
_entity.pdbx_description
1 polymer ?
#
loop_
_entity_poly.entity_id
_entity_poly.type
_entity_poly.pdbx_seq_one_letter_code
_entity_poly.pdbx_strand_id
1 'polypeptide(L)'
;LYQHLAESCVLTKQPDVPIDSLSWTELCVLLYENIDILVLDFRRAKDKISHLEHVCKEKTDTMRDLQLSQEDAFQNMAEQLKAQEYCWQKEKRHHELQYSSALAEAHARAKEYQEAAQQSRERMYALEKHQEKLAHENASLRNSLITVQRERSSLLAACALLSGALCPLYSQLCALTSQKDLLQNQVNSYELLSQRIRTIVHTFHTEEENNLDEARRRQRRAKDLVYVFRRAVIVVLAANRFRAAAQYSTFLFTWTSGLQGGNGIQVCLGESEGRRNLQFCFTGHRDGADCLEALGWVTNSNLHSAIISSFSELQDVLSKPDPSSWLSGNSLINAVRNSFSKLMDKLSLMLGMAPLNFPRCITYLEKNSLIQRLACGLLRINTQALEAGL
;
A
#
# COMPACT_ATOMS: atom_id res chain seq x y z
N LEU A 1 -74.17 100.81 2.52
CA LEU A 1 -75.25 100.61 1.52
C LEU A 1 -76.56 101.28 1.94
N TYR A 2 -77.13 100.99 3.12
CA TYR A 2 -78.35 101.67 3.62
C TYR A 2 -78.19 103.19 3.85
N GLN A 3 -77.01 103.66 4.28
CA GLN A 3 -76.75 105.09 4.53
C GLN A 3 -76.66 105.94 3.24
N HIS A 4 -76.17 105.34 2.15
CA HIS A 4 -76.02 106.04 0.86
C HIS A 4 -77.34 106.13 0.07
N LEU A 5 -78.30 105.25 0.37
CA LEU A 5 -79.65 105.26 -0.21
C LEU A 5 -80.53 106.36 0.39
N ALA A 6 -80.34 106.69 1.67
CA ALA A 6 -81.06 107.77 2.35
C ALA A 6 -80.66 109.17 1.83
N GLU A 7 -79.39 109.36 1.44
CA GLU A 7 -78.88 110.62 0.89
C GLU A 7 -79.27 110.83 -0.60
N SER A 8 -79.65 109.77 -1.32
CA SER A 8 -80.06 109.86 -2.73
C SER A 8 -81.54 110.16 -2.95
N CYS A 9 -82.36 110.22 -1.90
CA CYS A 9 -83.77 110.64 -1.93
C CYS A 9 -83.94 112.14 -1.65
N VAL A 10 -82.96 112.97 -2.02
CA VAL A 10 -83.15 114.42 -2.07
C VAL A 10 -84.08 114.70 -3.24
N LEU A 11 -85.37 114.88 -2.91
CA LEU A 11 -86.39 115.51 -3.75
C LEU A 11 -85.73 116.67 -4.50
N THR A 12 -85.62 116.50 -5.81
CA THR A 12 -85.06 117.47 -6.72
C THR A 12 -85.74 118.83 -6.53
N LYS A 13 -84.93 119.81 -6.13
CA LYS A 13 -85.10 121.27 -6.25
C LYS A 13 -86.54 121.80 -6.19
N GLN A 14 -86.91 122.32 -5.02
CA GLN A 14 -88.04 123.24 -4.85
C GLN A 14 -87.76 124.52 -5.69
N PRO A 15 -88.71 125.05 -6.49
CA PRO A 15 -88.45 126.25 -7.26
C PRO A 15 -88.44 127.50 -6.34
N ASP A 16 -87.38 128.32 -6.45
CA ASP A 16 -87.12 129.56 -5.70
C ASP A 16 -88.07 130.73 -6.04
N VAL A 17 -89.30 130.45 -6.50
CA VAL A 17 -90.28 131.47 -6.91
C VAL A 17 -91.58 131.32 -6.11
N PRO A 18 -92.05 132.37 -5.39
CA PRO A 18 -93.28 132.30 -4.60
C PRO A 18 -94.52 132.13 -5.50
N ILE A 19 -95.22 131.02 -5.27
CA ILE A 19 -96.39 130.53 -6.04
C ILE A 19 -97.48 131.61 -6.19
N ASP A 20 -97.59 132.52 -5.22
CA ASP A 20 -98.61 133.58 -5.16
C ASP A 20 -98.40 134.76 -6.13
N SER A 21 -97.27 134.83 -6.83
CA SER A 21 -96.94 135.92 -7.77
C SER A 21 -96.86 135.48 -9.24
N LEU A 22 -96.94 134.17 -9.48
CA LEU A 22 -96.90 133.60 -10.82
C LEU A 22 -98.28 133.75 -11.46
N SER A 23 -98.35 134.34 -12.64
CA SER A 23 -99.52 134.21 -13.49
C SER A 23 -99.81 132.71 -13.71
N TRP A 24 -101.08 132.32 -13.84
CA TRP A 24 -101.46 130.91 -14.07
C TRP A 24 -100.67 130.27 -15.22
N THR A 25 -100.27 131.07 -16.21
CA THR A 25 -99.36 130.72 -17.30
C THR A 25 -97.96 130.32 -16.83
N GLU A 26 -97.32 131.07 -15.94
CA GLU A 26 -95.94 130.81 -15.47
C GLU A 26 -95.90 129.62 -14.51
N LEU A 27 -96.92 129.44 -13.67
CA LEU A 27 -97.06 128.28 -12.79
C LEU A 27 -97.26 126.99 -13.61
N CYS A 28 -98.05 127.05 -14.68
CA CYS A 28 -98.16 125.96 -15.65
C CYS A 28 -96.79 125.64 -16.29
N VAL A 29 -96.02 126.64 -16.74
CA VAL A 29 -94.68 126.43 -17.34
C VAL A 29 -93.72 125.76 -16.36
N LEU A 30 -93.64 126.24 -15.12
CA LEU A 30 -92.79 125.67 -14.07
C LEU A 30 -93.19 124.24 -13.71
N LEU A 31 -94.49 123.94 -13.69
CA LEU A 31 -95.01 122.59 -13.46
C LEU A 31 -94.69 121.67 -14.64
N TYR A 32 -94.82 122.15 -15.88
CA TYR A 32 -94.43 121.43 -17.10
C TYR A 32 -92.92 121.13 -17.14
N GLU A 33 -92.06 122.10 -16.79
CA GLU A 33 -90.61 121.92 -16.74
C GLU A 33 -90.19 120.90 -15.67
N ASN A 34 -90.76 120.97 -14.47
CA ASN A 34 -90.50 119.99 -13.42
C ASN A 34 -90.98 118.59 -13.80
N ILE A 35 -92.16 118.48 -14.44
CA ILE A 35 -92.66 117.21 -14.98
C ILE A 35 -91.70 116.68 -16.06
N ASP A 36 -91.20 117.51 -16.96
CA ASP A 36 -90.31 117.10 -18.04
C ASP A 36 -88.93 116.65 -17.50
N ILE A 37 -88.38 117.37 -16.51
CA ILE A 37 -87.16 116.95 -15.78
C ILE A 37 -87.39 115.60 -15.09
N LEU A 38 -88.51 115.42 -14.39
CA LEU A 38 -88.82 114.17 -13.72
C LEU A 38 -88.99 113.01 -14.71
N VAL A 39 -89.60 113.25 -15.87
CA VAL A 39 -89.75 112.27 -16.95
C VAL A 39 -88.39 111.93 -17.59
N LEU A 40 -87.49 112.92 -17.74
CA LEU A 40 -86.11 112.71 -18.20
C LEU A 40 -85.28 111.90 -17.20
N ASP A 41 -85.36 112.22 -15.91
CA ASP A 41 -84.67 111.49 -14.85
C ASP A 41 -85.23 110.07 -14.68
N PHE A 42 -86.55 109.91 -14.81
CA PHE A 42 -87.17 108.58 -14.80
C PHE A 42 -86.72 107.75 -16.02
N ARG A 43 -86.66 108.34 -17.21
CA ARG A 43 -86.10 107.68 -18.41
C ARG A 43 -84.63 107.29 -18.19
N ARG A 44 -83.81 108.19 -17.67
CA ARG A 44 -82.39 107.93 -17.36
C ARG A 44 -82.23 106.82 -16.31
N ALA A 45 -83.05 106.83 -15.26
CA ALA A 45 -83.05 105.79 -14.22
C ALA A 45 -83.47 104.44 -14.80
N LYS A 46 -84.50 104.42 -15.65
CA LYS A 46 -84.94 103.21 -16.37
C LYS A 46 -83.82 102.65 -17.25
N ASP A 47 -83.15 103.48 -18.05
CA ASP A 47 -82.04 103.05 -18.91
C ASP A 47 -80.88 102.48 -18.07
N LYS A 48 -80.58 103.11 -16.92
CA LYS A 48 -79.55 102.65 -16.00
C LYS A 48 -79.92 101.32 -15.34
N ILE A 49 -81.18 101.12 -14.96
CA ILE A 49 -81.70 99.84 -14.45
C ILE A 49 -81.56 98.77 -15.54
N SER A 50 -81.99 99.04 -16.77
CA SER A 50 -81.86 98.08 -17.88
C SER A 50 -80.41 97.72 -18.20
N HIS A 51 -79.48 98.67 -18.11
CA HIS A 51 -78.05 98.38 -18.24
C HIS A 51 -77.51 97.51 -17.09
N LEU A 52 -77.86 97.83 -15.84
CA LEU A 52 -77.46 97.02 -14.68
C LEU A 52 -78.05 95.61 -14.72
N GLU A 53 -79.29 95.46 -15.16
CA GLU A 53 -79.91 94.14 -15.39
C GLU A 53 -79.15 93.34 -16.44
N HIS A 54 -78.75 93.98 -17.55
CA HIS A 54 -77.91 93.35 -18.57
C HIS A 54 -76.55 92.93 -18.00
N VAL A 55 -75.84 93.82 -17.31
CA VAL A 55 -74.52 93.52 -16.71
C VAL A 55 -74.62 92.43 -15.65
N CYS A 56 -75.65 92.46 -14.79
CA CYS A 56 -75.90 91.41 -13.81
C CYS A 56 -76.17 90.07 -14.49
N LYS A 57 -76.95 90.05 -15.57
CA LYS A 57 -77.21 88.84 -16.34
C LYS A 57 -75.93 88.29 -16.98
N GLU A 58 -75.16 89.13 -17.65
CA GLU A 58 -73.87 88.77 -18.26
C GLU A 58 -72.87 88.23 -17.22
N LYS A 59 -72.77 88.87 -16.05
CA LYS A 59 -71.93 88.38 -14.94
C LYS A 59 -72.42 87.04 -14.39
N THR A 60 -73.73 86.83 -14.34
CA THR A 60 -74.31 85.56 -13.86
C THR A 60 -74.05 84.44 -14.86
N ASP A 61 -74.18 84.72 -16.15
CA ASP A 61 -73.94 83.77 -17.22
C ASP A 61 -72.45 83.39 -17.29
N THR A 62 -71.54 84.37 -17.27
CA THR A 62 -70.09 84.12 -17.22
C THR A 62 -69.66 83.36 -15.95
N MET A 63 -70.25 83.64 -14.79
CA MET A 63 -69.98 82.89 -13.56
C MET A 63 -70.43 81.43 -13.68
N ARG A 64 -71.58 81.18 -14.31
CA ARG A 64 -72.09 79.83 -14.55
C ARG A 64 -71.19 79.06 -15.51
N ASP A 65 -70.74 79.70 -16.59
CA ASP A 65 -69.82 79.10 -17.57
C ASP A 65 -68.47 78.77 -16.93
N LEU A 66 -67.94 79.66 -16.08
CA LEU A 66 -66.70 79.41 -15.34
C LEU A 66 -66.84 78.24 -14.36
N GLN A 67 -67.95 78.16 -13.63
CA GLN A 67 -68.24 77.05 -12.73
C GLN A 67 -68.32 75.72 -13.47
N LEU A 68 -69.05 75.68 -14.59
CA LEU A 68 -69.16 74.50 -15.45
C LEU A 68 -67.80 74.08 -16.01
N SER A 69 -67.01 75.03 -16.51
CA SER A 69 -65.66 74.76 -17.01
C SER A 69 -64.71 74.24 -15.92
N GLN A 70 -64.81 74.78 -14.70
CA GLN A 70 -64.02 74.32 -13.57
C GLN A 70 -64.42 72.90 -13.13
N GLU A 71 -65.71 72.61 -13.08
CA GLU A 71 -66.22 71.29 -12.72
C GLU A 71 -65.82 70.23 -13.76
N ASP A 72 -65.91 70.56 -15.05
CA ASP A 72 -65.43 69.69 -16.14
C ASP A 72 -63.91 69.47 -16.04
N ALA A 73 -63.12 70.52 -15.77
CA ALA A 73 -61.68 70.40 -15.58
C ALA A 73 -61.31 69.50 -14.39
N PHE A 74 -62.03 69.62 -13.27
CA PHE A 74 -61.82 68.75 -12.10
C PHE A 74 -62.25 67.31 -12.37
N GLN A 75 -63.35 67.09 -13.07
CA GLN A 75 -63.81 65.76 -13.45
C GLN A 75 -62.78 65.07 -14.37
N ASN A 76 -62.32 65.78 -15.40
CA ASN A 76 -61.27 65.30 -16.30
C ASN A 76 -59.97 64.96 -15.54
N MET A 77 -59.56 65.81 -14.59
CA MET A 77 -58.37 65.58 -13.77
C MET A 77 -58.54 64.37 -12.84
N ALA A 78 -59.72 64.19 -12.24
CA ALA A 78 -60.02 63.05 -11.37
C ALA A 78 -60.00 61.72 -12.16
N GLU A 79 -60.50 61.72 -13.40
CA GLU A 79 -60.46 60.56 -14.29
C GLU A 79 -59.03 60.20 -14.71
N GLN A 80 -58.21 61.20 -15.04
CA GLN A 80 -56.78 60.99 -15.35
C GLN A 80 -56.01 60.42 -14.14
N LEU A 81 -56.25 60.95 -12.93
CA LEU A 81 -55.62 60.44 -11.72
C LEU A 81 -56.01 58.99 -11.43
N LYS A 82 -57.30 58.62 -11.61
CA LYS A 82 -57.76 57.23 -11.47
C LYS A 82 -57.10 56.30 -12.49
N ALA A 83 -56.99 56.75 -13.75
CA ALA A 83 -56.33 55.97 -14.79
C ALA A 83 -54.84 55.77 -14.48
N GLN A 84 -54.16 56.80 -13.98
CA GLN A 84 -52.76 56.74 -13.57
C GLN A 84 -52.56 55.80 -12.38
N GLU A 85 -53.38 55.90 -11.34
CA GLU A 85 -53.34 55.02 -10.18
C GLU A 85 -53.54 53.55 -10.59
N TYR A 86 -54.50 53.29 -11.48
CA TYR A 86 -54.74 51.96 -12.01
C TYR A 86 -53.52 51.41 -12.77
N CYS A 87 -52.90 52.22 -13.63
CA CYS A 87 -51.67 51.86 -14.34
C CYS A 87 -50.52 51.52 -13.38
N TRP A 88 -50.28 52.37 -12.37
CA TRP A 88 -49.26 52.13 -11.35
C TRP A 88 -49.54 50.88 -10.51
N GLN A 89 -50.79 50.64 -10.12
CA GLN A 89 -51.14 49.39 -9.42
C GLN A 89 -50.88 48.16 -10.28
N LYS A 90 -51.17 48.22 -11.59
CA LYS A 90 -50.91 47.11 -12.52
C LYS A 90 -49.41 46.85 -12.64
N GLU A 91 -48.60 47.88 -12.81
CA GLU A 91 -47.15 47.79 -12.90
C GLU A 91 -46.52 47.26 -11.60
N LYS A 92 -46.97 47.77 -10.44
CA LYS A 92 -46.58 47.27 -9.13
C LYS A 92 -46.83 45.76 -8.99
N ARG A 93 -48.05 45.30 -9.29
CA ARG A 93 -48.39 43.87 -9.22
C ARG A 93 -47.53 43.03 -10.18
N HIS A 94 -47.24 43.56 -11.37
CA HIS A 94 -46.38 42.87 -12.33
C HIS A 94 -44.95 42.70 -11.80
N HIS A 95 -44.36 43.76 -11.24
CA HIS A 95 -43.04 43.69 -10.63
C HIS A 95 -43.01 42.79 -9.39
N GLU A 96 -44.01 42.85 -8.52
CA GLU A 96 -44.12 41.96 -7.35
C GLU A 96 -44.17 40.48 -7.78
N LEU A 97 -44.89 40.17 -8.86
CA LEU A 97 -44.92 38.82 -9.42
C LEU A 97 -43.56 38.40 -10.00
N GLN A 98 -42.89 39.31 -10.73
CA GLN A 98 -41.56 39.04 -11.28
C GLN A 98 -40.53 38.80 -10.17
N TYR A 99 -40.51 39.65 -9.13
CA TYR A 99 -39.58 39.51 -8.01
C TYR A 99 -39.85 38.26 -7.19
N SER A 100 -41.12 37.94 -6.91
CA SER A 100 -41.45 36.71 -6.20
C SER A 100 -41.05 35.46 -6.99
N SER A 101 -41.27 35.44 -8.30
CA SER A 101 -40.80 34.34 -9.16
C SER A 101 -39.28 34.22 -9.18
N ALA A 102 -38.55 35.34 -9.32
CA ALA A 102 -37.10 35.34 -9.34
C ALA A 102 -36.50 34.89 -7.99
N LEU A 103 -37.11 35.29 -6.87
CA LEU A 103 -36.72 34.83 -5.53
C LEU A 103 -36.95 33.33 -5.36
N ALA A 104 -38.10 32.81 -5.82
CA ALA A 104 -38.39 31.38 -5.76
C ALA A 104 -37.37 30.56 -6.55
N GLU A 105 -37.02 31.01 -7.76
CA GLU A 105 -36.01 30.37 -8.61
C GLU A 105 -34.60 30.44 -7.98
N ALA A 106 -34.24 31.59 -7.41
CA ALA A 106 -32.96 31.75 -6.71
C ALA A 106 -32.87 30.82 -5.50
N HIS A 107 -33.96 30.66 -4.73
CA HIS A 107 -34.03 29.72 -3.62
C HIS A 107 -33.93 28.26 -4.08
N ALA A 108 -34.61 27.89 -5.17
CA ALA A 108 -34.52 26.55 -5.74
C ALA A 108 -33.08 26.22 -6.15
N ARG A 109 -32.43 27.12 -6.90
CA ARG A 109 -31.02 26.96 -7.31
C ARG A 109 -30.07 26.90 -6.12
N ALA A 110 -30.25 27.76 -5.12
CA ALA A 110 -29.42 27.73 -3.92
C ALA A 110 -29.52 26.39 -3.18
N LYS A 111 -30.72 25.81 -3.11
CA LYS A 111 -30.95 24.49 -2.51
C LYS A 111 -30.29 23.37 -3.32
N GLU A 112 -30.41 23.38 -4.65
CA GLU A 112 -29.73 22.41 -5.53
C GLU A 112 -28.21 22.46 -5.37
N TYR A 113 -27.62 23.66 -5.33
CA TYR A 113 -26.18 23.82 -5.08
C TYR A 113 -25.77 23.32 -3.69
N GLN A 114 -26.60 23.55 -2.68
CA GLN A 114 -26.33 23.04 -1.33
C GLN A 114 -26.35 21.51 -1.29
N GLU A 115 -27.32 20.87 -1.92
CA GLU A 115 -27.43 19.41 -2.02
C GLU A 115 -26.24 18.82 -2.81
N ALA A 116 -25.88 19.43 -3.94
CA ALA A 116 -24.72 19.02 -4.74
C ALA A 116 -23.40 19.17 -3.97
N ALA A 117 -23.23 20.27 -3.24
CA ALA A 117 -22.05 20.50 -2.40
C ALA A 117 -21.97 19.47 -1.25
N GLN A 118 -23.10 19.16 -0.61
CA GLN A 118 -23.16 18.14 0.44
C GLN A 118 -22.81 16.75 -0.12
N GLN A 119 -23.36 16.38 -1.27
CA GLN A 119 -23.03 15.11 -1.94
C GLN A 119 -21.55 15.05 -2.34
N SER A 120 -20.98 16.14 -2.85
CA SER A 120 -19.55 16.22 -3.18
C SER A 120 -18.68 16.04 -1.93
N ARG A 121 -19.06 16.67 -0.81
CA ARG A 121 -18.37 16.55 0.47
C ARG A 121 -18.41 15.12 1.02
N GLU A 122 -19.53 14.44 0.94
CA GLU A 122 -19.66 13.03 1.33
C GLU A 122 -18.77 12.12 0.48
N ARG A 123 -18.73 12.33 -0.84
CA ARG A 123 -17.81 11.61 -1.74
C ARG A 123 -16.35 11.87 -1.39
N MET A 124 -15.99 13.11 -1.04
CA MET A 124 -14.64 13.48 -0.63
C MET A 124 -14.24 12.72 0.64
N TYR A 125 -15.09 12.69 1.67
CA TYR A 125 -14.81 11.92 2.89
C TYR A 125 -14.66 10.42 2.62
N ALA A 126 -15.46 9.85 1.72
CA ALA A 126 -15.31 8.45 1.31
C ALA A 126 -13.96 8.22 0.61
N LEU A 127 -13.56 9.10 -0.30
CA LEU A 127 -12.27 9.03 -1.00
C LEU A 127 -11.08 9.20 -0.05
N GLU A 128 -11.14 10.13 0.90
CA GLU A 128 -10.11 10.30 1.93
C GLU A 128 -9.92 9.02 2.75
N LYS A 129 -11.02 8.41 3.21
CA LYS A 129 -10.96 7.13 3.94
C LYS A 129 -10.36 6.01 3.08
N HIS A 130 -10.68 5.96 1.79
CA HIS A 130 -10.08 5.01 0.86
C HIS A 130 -8.58 5.28 0.67
N GLN A 131 -8.17 6.54 0.57
CA GLN A 131 -6.77 6.93 0.45
C GLN A 131 -5.97 6.55 1.70
N GLU A 132 -6.51 6.79 2.90
CA GLU A 132 -5.90 6.37 4.17
C GLU A 132 -5.73 4.85 4.23
N LYS A 133 -6.76 4.10 3.82
CA LYS A 133 -6.68 2.63 3.76
C LYS A 133 -5.60 2.16 2.78
N LEU A 134 -5.57 2.73 1.57
CA LEU A 134 -4.55 2.38 0.57
C LEU A 134 -3.14 2.78 1.02
N ALA A 135 -2.99 3.91 1.71
CA ALA A 135 -1.69 4.33 2.27
C ALA A 135 -1.22 3.34 3.35
N HIS A 136 -2.12 2.87 4.21
CA HIS A 136 -1.82 1.85 5.20
C HIS A 136 -1.45 0.50 4.57
N GLU A 137 -2.20 0.06 3.57
CA GLU A 137 -1.91 -1.17 2.80
C GLU A 137 -0.55 -1.07 2.09
N ASN A 138 -0.25 0.07 1.46
CA ASN A 138 1.02 0.30 0.78
C ASN A 138 2.21 0.29 1.77
N ALA A 139 2.06 0.94 2.93
CA ALA A 139 3.07 0.89 3.99
C ALA A 139 3.30 -0.54 4.50
N SER A 140 2.22 -1.30 4.70
CA SER A 140 2.28 -2.71 5.11
C SER A 140 2.98 -3.60 4.06
N LEU A 141 2.62 -3.45 2.78
CA LEU A 141 3.24 -4.17 1.67
C LEU A 141 4.72 -3.80 1.51
N ARG A 142 5.08 -2.53 1.65
CA ARG A 142 6.47 -2.06 1.60
C ARG A 142 7.30 -2.66 2.73
N ASN A 143 6.77 -2.70 3.95
CA ASN A 143 7.42 -3.34 5.09
C ASN A 143 7.61 -4.83 4.84
N SER A 144 6.58 -5.52 4.34
CA SER A 144 6.63 -6.94 4.00
C SER A 144 7.62 -7.26 2.88
N LEU A 145 7.76 -6.37 1.90
CA LEU A 145 8.75 -6.51 0.84
C LEU A 145 10.18 -6.37 1.39
N ILE A 146 10.41 -5.39 2.27
CA ILE A 146 11.72 -5.19 2.92
C ILE A 146 12.08 -6.41 3.77
N THR A 147 11.13 -6.98 4.53
CA THR A 147 11.39 -8.19 5.31
C THR A 147 11.72 -9.37 4.40
N VAL A 148 10.92 -9.65 3.37
CA VAL A 148 11.18 -10.76 2.43
C VAL A 148 12.53 -10.58 1.71
N GLN A 149 12.89 -9.36 1.32
CA GLN A 149 14.19 -9.08 0.69
C GLN A 149 15.36 -9.38 1.64
N ARG A 150 15.23 -9.00 2.92
CA ARG A 150 16.19 -9.36 3.96
C ARG A 150 16.28 -10.87 4.14
N GLU A 151 15.15 -11.56 4.29
CA GLU A 151 15.12 -13.02 4.43
C GLU A 151 15.79 -13.74 3.26
N ARG A 152 15.48 -13.34 2.02
CA ARG A 152 16.12 -13.84 0.81
C ARG A 152 17.64 -13.62 0.83
N SER A 153 18.09 -12.44 1.26
CA SER A 153 19.52 -12.13 1.35
C SER A 153 20.25 -13.00 2.39
N SER A 154 19.64 -13.26 3.57
CA SER A 154 20.20 -14.22 4.54
C SER A 154 20.29 -15.62 3.98
N LEU A 155 19.25 -16.09 3.29
CA LEU A 155 19.22 -17.44 2.73
C LEU A 155 20.31 -17.60 1.66
N LEU A 156 20.45 -16.62 0.77
CA LEU A 156 21.52 -16.62 -0.23
C LEU A 156 22.91 -16.58 0.40
N ALA A 157 23.11 -15.75 1.43
CA ALA A 157 24.38 -15.70 2.16
C ALA A 157 24.69 -17.03 2.87
N ALA A 158 23.69 -17.67 3.48
CA ALA A 158 23.83 -18.99 4.07
C ALA A 158 24.23 -20.05 3.04
N CYS A 159 23.56 -20.09 1.88
CA CYS A 159 23.90 -20.99 0.78
C CYS A 159 25.33 -20.73 0.24
N ALA A 160 25.75 -19.47 0.13
CA ALA A 160 27.08 -19.11 -0.31
C ALA A 160 28.17 -19.55 0.69
N LEU A 161 27.95 -19.35 2.00
CA LEU A 161 28.92 -19.76 3.02
C LEU A 161 28.99 -21.28 3.18
N LEU A 162 27.86 -21.98 3.11
CA LEU A 162 27.81 -23.44 3.17
C LEU A 162 28.47 -24.09 1.94
N SER A 163 28.22 -23.56 0.74
CA SER A 163 28.89 -24.06 -0.47
C SER A 163 30.40 -23.76 -0.45
N GLY A 164 30.81 -22.59 0.05
CA GLY A 164 32.21 -22.23 0.27
C GLY A 164 32.92 -23.12 1.30
N ALA A 165 32.20 -23.61 2.32
CA ALA A 165 32.73 -24.56 3.31
C ALA A 165 32.78 -26.00 2.79
N LEU A 166 31.88 -26.40 1.89
CA LEU A 166 31.81 -27.76 1.37
C LEU A 166 33.06 -28.15 0.58
N CYS A 167 33.58 -27.26 -0.28
CA CYS A 167 34.77 -27.51 -1.09
C CYS A 167 36.01 -27.90 -0.26
N PRO A 168 36.46 -27.10 0.74
CA PRO A 168 37.61 -27.47 1.55
C PRO A 168 37.35 -28.72 2.39
N LEU A 169 36.15 -28.90 2.96
CA LEU A 169 35.80 -30.10 3.72
C LEU A 169 35.85 -31.36 2.86
N TYR A 170 35.34 -31.29 1.63
CA TYR A 170 35.42 -32.39 0.67
C TYR A 170 36.86 -32.71 0.31
N SER A 171 37.70 -31.69 0.05
CA SER A 171 39.12 -31.91 -0.24
C SER A 171 39.87 -32.57 0.93
N GLN A 172 39.56 -32.19 2.17
CA GLN A 172 40.13 -32.79 3.38
C GLN A 172 39.67 -34.24 3.54
N LEU A 173 38.39 -34.52 3.27
CA LEU A 173 37.86 -35.88 3.30
C LEU A 173 38.55 -36.79 2.28
N CYS A 174 38.76 -36.29 1.05
CA CYS A 174 39.52 -37.02 0.03
C CYS A 174 40.94 -37.32 0.51
N ALA A 175 41.65 -36.32 1.05
CA ALA A 175 43.00 -36.50 1.57
C ALA A 175 43.07 -37.53 2.71
N LEU A 176 42.13 -37.48 3.66
CA LEU A 176 42.03 -38.46 4.75
C LEU A 176 41.72 -39.86 4.25
N THR A 177 40.88 -39.98 3.22
CA THR A 177 40.58 -41.27 2.58
C THR A 177 41.83 -41.86 1.93
N SER A 178 42.60 -41.06 1.19
CA SER A 178 43.87 -41.49 0.61
C SER A 178 44.89 -41.91 1.68
N GLN A 179 44.98 -41.17 2.79
CA GLN A 179 45.85 -41.54 3.93
C GLN A 179 45.42 -42.85 4.57
N LYS A 180 44.12 -43.06 4.77
CA LYS A 180 43.57 -44.32 5.29
C LYS A 180 43.94 -45.49 4.39
N ASP A 181 43.78 -45.35 3.08
CA ASP A 181 44.08 -46.42 2.12
C ASP A 181 45.58 -46.78 2.13
N LEU A 182 46.46 -45.78 2.21
CA LEU A 182 47.90 -46.00 2.35
C LEU A 182 48.23 -46.79 3.62
N LEU A 183 47.65 -46.38 4.76
CA LEU A 183 47.88 -47.07 6.04
C LEU A 183 47.32 -48.49 6.02
N GLN A 184 46.14 -48.69 5.42
CA GLN A 184 45.56 -50.02 5.26
C GLN A 184 46.49 -50.93 4.44
N ASN A 185 47.08 -50.41 3.36
CA ASN A 185 48.05 -51.15 2.55
C ASN A 185 49.32 -51.50 3.34
N GLN A 186 49.81 -50.59 4.18
CA GLN A 186 50.96 -50.86 5.05
C GLN A 186 50.65 -51.95 6.07
N VAL A 187 49.49 -51.88 6.75
CA VAL A 187 49.06 -52.91 7.70
C VAL A 187 48.97 -54.27 7.01
N ASN A 188 48.33 -54.34 5.84
CA ASN A 188 48.24 -55.57 5.06
C ASN A 188 49.63 -56.13 4.68
N SER A 189 50.59 -55.25 4.34
CA SER A 189 51.96 -55.64 4.00
C SER A 189 52.72 -56.20 5.20
N TYR A 190 52.57 -55.58 6.38
CA TYR A 190 53.16 -56.07 7.63
C TYR A 190 52.55 -57.39 8.08
N GLU A 191 51.23 -57.56 7.95
CA GLU A 191 50.56 -58.83 8.23
C GLU A 191 51.08 -59.94 7.31
N LEU A 192 51.24 -59.67 6.01
CA LEU A 192 51.82 -60.61 5.06
C LEU A 192 53.28 -60.97 5.41
N LEU A 193 54.09 -59.99 5.78
CA LEU A 193 55.48 -60.21 6.19
C LEU A 193 55.54 -61.04 7.48
N SER A 194 54.71 -60.71 8.47
CA SER A 194 54.59 -61.46 9.73
C SER A 194 54.17 -62.91 9.49
N GLN A 195 53.21 -63.14 8.58
CA GLN A 195 52.84 -64.48 8.15
C GLN A 195 54.01 -65.22 7.49
N ARG A 196 54.77 -64.57 6.60
CA ARG A 196 55.96 -65.18 5.98
C ARG A 196 57.05 -65.52 6.99
N ILE A 197 57.33 -64.63 7.95
CA ILE A 197 58.30 -64.89 9.02
C ILE A 197 57.84 -66.09 9.87
N ARG A 198 56.56 -66.15 10.25
CA ARG A 198 56.02 -67.33 10.94
C ARG A 198 56.18 -68.60 10.11
N THR A 199 55.88 -68.56 8.81
CA THR A 199 56.08 -69.71 7.92
C THR A 199 57.55 -70.13 7.88
N ILE A 200 58.49 -69.19 7.75
CA ILE A 200 59.94 -69.47 7.75
C ILE A 200 60.40 -70.06 9.08
N VAL A 201 59.94 -69.51 10.21
CA VAL A 201 60.25 -70.04 11.55
C VAL A 201 59.69 -71.46 11.71
N HIS A 202 58.50 -71.73 11.20
CA HIS A 202 57.93 -73.07 11.22
C HIS A 202 58.66 -74.04 10.29
N THR A 203 59.14 -73.61 9.11
CA THR A 203 59.96 -74.45 8.23
C THR A 203 61.33 -74.74 8.85
N PHE A 204 62.00 -73.76 9.46
CA PHE A 204 63.24 -74.01 10.19
C PHE A 204 63.05 -74.92 11.42
N HIS A 205 61.89 -74.85 12.07
CA HIS A 205 61.57 -75.75 13.17
C HIS A 205 61.16 -77.16 12.73
N THR A 206 60.78 -77.35 11.46
CA THR A 206 60.46 -78.66 10.86
C THR A 206 61.58 -79.25 10.00
N GLU A 207 62.63 -78.49 9.71
CA GLU A 207 63.84 -78.92 8.98
C GLU A 207 64.98 -79.38 9.91
N GLU A 208 64.70 -79.75 11.17
CA GLU A 208 65.63 -80.59 11.96
C GLU A 208 65.50 -82.10 11.66
N GLU A 209 64.50 -82.50 10.87
CA GLU A 209 64.50 -83.81 10.23
C GLU A 209 64.09 -83.63 8.77
N ASN A 210 65.07 -83.64 7.86
CA ASN A 210 65.09 -84.57 6.73
C ASN A 210 66.29 -84.27 5.84
N ASN A 211 67.23 -85.21 5.74
CA ASN A 211 68.20 -85.23 4.67
C ASN A 211 67.63 -85.96 3.44
N LEU A 212 67.82 -85.29 2.29
CA LEU A 212 67.96 -85.79 0.91
C LEU A 212 66.67 -86.27 0.22
N ASP A 213 66.09 -85.44 -0.65
CA ASP A 213 66.33 -85.40 -2.11
C ASP A 213 66.02 -86.73 -2.82
N GLU A 214 65.30 -86.82 -3.93
CA GLU A 214 65.27 -85.91 -5.08
C GLU A 214 64.14 -86.33 -6.04
N ALA A 215 63.71 -85.38 -6.87
CA ALA A 215 63.35 -85.59 -8.28
C ALA A 215 62.28 -86.65 -8.66
N ARG A 216 61.08 -86.16 -9.00
CA ARG A 216 60.62 -86.02 -10.42
C ARG A 216 59.14 -85.65 -10.49
N ARG A 217 58.93 -84.47 -11.08
CA ARG A 217 57.75 -84.02 -11.80
C ARG A 217 56.86 -85.18 -12.30
N ARG A 218 55.63 -85.28 -11.80
CA ARG A 218 54.41 -85.62 -12.58
C ARG A 218 53.16 -85.60 -11.68
N GLN A 219 52.51 -84.44 -11.54
CA GLN A 219 51.03 -84.32 -11.50
C GLN A 219 50.54 -82.87 -11.55
N ARG A 220 50.82 -82.16 -12.65
CA ARG A 220 50.38 -80.76 -12.89
C ARG A 220 48.97 -80.63 -13.49
N ARG A 221 47.97 -81.48 -13.17
CA ARG A 221 46.63 -81.35 -13.81
C ARG A 221 45.38 -81.47 -12.94
N ALA A 222 45.49 -81.57 -11.61
CA ALA A 222 44.29 -81.65 -10.76
C ALA A 222 44.10 -80.48 -9.78
N LYS A 223 45.15 -79.71 -9.44
CA LYS A 223 45.07 -78.65 -8.43
C LYS A 223 44.67 -77.26 -8.96
N ASP A 224 44.92 -76.95 -10.23
CA ASP A 224 44.53 -75.66 -10.83
C ASP A 224 43.01 -75.52 -10.99
N LEU A 225 42.30 -76.61 -11.29
CA LEU A 225 40.84 -76.59 -11.46
C LEU A 225 40.10 -76.34 -10.13
N VAL A 226 40.64 -76.83 -9.01
CA VAL A 226 40.08 -76.57 -7.68
C VAL A 226 40.34 -75.13 -7.25
N TYR A 227 41.47 -74.54 -7.63
CA TYR A 227 41.79 -73.14 -7.33
C TYR A 227 40.93 -72.15 -8.13
N VAL A 228 40.62 -72.46 -9.39
CA VAL A 228 39.70 -71.67 -10.22
C VAL A 228 38.26 -71.77 -9.73
N PHE A 229 37.80 -72.98 -9.35
CA PHE A 229 36.46 -73.16 -8.78
C PHE A 229 36.30 -72.42 -7.44
N ARG A 230 37.31 -72.45 -6.56
CA ARG A 230 37.28 -71.70 -5.30
C ARG A 230 37.31 -70.19 -5.51
N ARG A 231 38.05 -69.67 -6.51
CA ARG A 231 37.99 -68.25 -6.89
C ARG A 231 36.62 -67.85 -7.42
N ALA A 232 35.99 -68.67 -8.27
CA ALA A 232 34.65 -68.39 -8.79
C ALA A 232 33.60 -68.38 -7.66
N VAL A 233 33.68 -69.32 -6.71
CA VAL A 233 32.79 -69.36 -5.55
C VAL A 233 33.02 -68.19 -4.60
N ILE A 234 34.26 -67.75 -4.39
CA ILE A 234 34.58 -66.56 -3.58
C ILE A 234 34.06 -65.28 -4.26
N VAL A 235 34.16 -65.16 -5.58
CA VAL A 235 33.62 -64.01 -6.33
C VAL A 235 32.09 -63.98 -6.28
N VAL A 236 31.42 -65.14 -6.41
CA VAL A 236 29.95 -65.23 -6.30
C VAL A 236 29.48 -64.99 -4.86
N LEU A 237 30.20 -65.48 -3.84
CA LEU A 237 29.91 -65.17 -2.43
C LEU A 237 30.20 -63.71 -2.09
N ALA A 238 31.24 -63.10 -2.66
CA ALA A 238 31.52 -61.67 -2.52
C ALA A 238 30.44 -60.84 -3.21
N ALA A 239 29.98 -61.20 -4.41
CA ALA A 239 28.89 -60.53 -5.12
C ALA A 239 27.54 -60.68 -4.39
N ASN A 240 27.23 -61.85 -3.83
CA ASN A 240 26.02 -62.04 -3.00
C ASN A 240 26.11 -61.32 -1.65
N ARG A 241 27.30 -61.21 -1.05
CA ARG A 241 27.51 -60.39 0.16
C ARG A 241 27.49 -58.89 -0.14
N PHE A 242 27.97 -58.45 -1.31
CA PHE A 242 27.83 -57.08 -1.81
C PHE A 242 26.37 -56.74 -2.16
N ARG A 243 25.62 -57.69 -2.74
CA ARG A 243 24.17 -57.55 -3.01
C ARG A 243 23.36 -57.48 -1.71
N ALA A 244 23.77 -58.23 -0.69
CA ALA A 244 23.21 -58.12 0.66
C ALA A 244 23.60 -56.80 1.35
N ALA A 245 24.80 -56.26 1.11
CA ALA A 245 25.22 -54.97 1.64
C ALA A 245 24.53 -53.78 0.95
N ALA A 246 24.18 -53.90 -0.33
CA ALA A 246 23.44 -52.89 -1.10
C ALA A 246 21.93 -52.83 -0.75
N GLN A 247 21.41 -53.78 0.02
CA GLN A 247 20.00 -53.85 0.44
C GLN A 247 19.69 -53.08 1.73
N TYR A 248 20.64 -52.29 2.27
CA TYR A 248 20.51 -51.64 3.59
C TYR A 248 20.87 -50.15 3.62
N SER A 249 20.59 -49.34 2.58
CA SER A 249 20.72 -47.88 2.69
C SER A 249 19.66 -47.11 1.90
N THR A 250 18.89 -46.28 2.59
CA THR A 250 17.89 -45.34 2.07
C THR A 250 18.57 -44.16 1.38
N PHE A 251 18.08 -43.74 0.19
CA PHE A 251 18.76 -42.83 -0.75
C PHE A 251 17.78 -41.86 -1.41
N LEU A 252 18.14 -40.57 -1.54
CA LEU A 252 17.30 -39.53 -2.16
C LEU A 252 17.82 -39.05 -3.55
N PHE A 253 19.08 -38.61 -3.68
CA PHE A 253 19.79 -38.52 -4.98
C PHE A 253 21.32 -38.39 -4.80
N THR A 254 22.09 -38.69 -5.86
CA THR A 254 23.55 -38.50 -5.89
C THR A 254 23.90 -37.32 -6.78
N TRP A 255 24.64 -36.34 -6.28
CA TRP A 255 25.25 -35.32 -7.13
C TRP A 255 26.58 -35.85 -7.66
N THR A 256 26.69 -35.93 -8.99
CA THR A 256 27.95 -36.25 -9.68
C THR A 256 28.47 -34.97 -10.34
N SER A 257 29.62 -34.48 -9.89
CA SER A 257 30.44 -33.62 -10.75
C SER A 257 30.91 -34.49 -11.92
N GLY A 258 30.73 -34.04 -13.16
CA GLY A 258 30.80 -34.81 -14.41
C GLY A 258 32.16 -35.44 -14.78
N LEU A 259 32.90 -35.99 -13.82
CA LEU A 259 34.08 -36.80 -14.02
C LEU A 259 33.71 -38.26 -13.79
N GLN A 260 33.78 -39.05 -14.87
CA GLN A 260 33.58 -40.50 -14.85
C GLN A 260 34.49 -41.14 -13.79
N GLY A 261 33.88 -41.76 -12.76
CA GLY A 261 34.56 -42.68 -11.85
C GLY A 261 34.62 -42.29 -10.37
N GLY A 262 34.04 -41.17 -9.94
CA GLY A 262 33.95 -40.81 -8.52
C GLY A 262 32.63 -41.28 -7.87
N ASN A 263 32.70 -41.84 -6.66
CA ASN A 263 31.53 -41.99 -5.79
C ASN A 263 30.92 -40.59 -5.57
N GLY A 264 29.76 -40.34 -6.16
CA GLY A 264 29.06 -39.07 -6.00
C GLY A 264 28.73 -38.82 -4.53
N ILE A 265 28.61 -37.54 -4.16
CA ILE A 265 28.25 -37.16 -2.79
C ILE A 265 26.80 -37.58 -2.57
N GLN A 266 26.61 -38.48 -1.60
CA GLN A 266 25.30 -38.97 -1.16
C GLN A 266 24.75 -37.98 -0.12
N VAL A 267 23.58 -37.40 -0.38
CA VAL A 267 22.92 -36.46 0.55
C VAL A 267 21.92 -37.27 1.39
N CYS A 268 22.23 -37.49 2.66
CA CYS A 268 21.39 -38.26 3.60
C CYS A 268 20.68 -37.33 4.59
N LEU A 269 19.42 -37.64 4.92
CA LEU A 269 18.65 -37.04 6.03
C LEU A 269 18.89 -37.87 7.31
N GLY A 270 18.95 -37.19 8.47
CA GLY A 270 19.22 -37.82 9.77
C GLY A 270 18.07 -38.70 10.26
N GLU A 271 18.39 -39.88 10.80
CA GLU A 271 17.40 -40.84 11.31
C GLU A 271 16.73 -40.39 12.62
N SER A 272 15.45 -40.76 12.78
CA SER A 272 14.85 -41.02 14.09
C SER A 272 14.24 -42.42 14.11
N GLU A 273 14.47 -43.15 15.21
CA GLU A 273 14.19 -44.58 15.38
C GLU A 273 12.70 -44.94 15.40
N GLY A 274 12.34 -46.02 14.68
CA GLY A 274 11.39 -46.99 15.20
C GLY A 274 10.32 -47.51 14.23
N ARG A 275 10.64 -48.57 13.47
CA ARG A 275 9.98 -49.90 13.55
C ARG A 275 10.50 -50.85 12.48
N ARG A 276 10.96 -52.01 12.95
CA ARG A 276 11.26 -53.19 12.14
C ARG A 276 9.94 -53.87 11.75
N ASN A 277 9.78 -54.22 10.48
CA ASN A 277 9.66 -55.61 10.01
C ASN A 277 9.31 -55.67 8.51
N LEU A 278 10.25 -56.21 7.73
CA LEU A 278 10.08 -57.16 6.63
C LEU A 278 9.11 -56.81 5.48
N GLN A 279 9.62 -56.69 4.26
CA GLN A 279 9.69 -57.79 3.27
C GLN A 279 9.77 -57.27 1.83
N PHE A 280 10.72 -57.82 1.08
CA PHE A 280 10.94 -57.65 -0.36
C PHE A 280 9.66 -57.61 -1.21
N CYS A 281 9.52 -56.61 -2.08
CA CYS A 281 9.60 -56.73 -3.55
C CYS A 281 9.12 -55.44 -4.22
N PHE A 282 9.82 -55.07 -5.30
CA PHE A 282 9.40 -54.05 -6.25
C PHE A 282 8.00 -54.37 -6.80
N THR A 283 6.96 -53.72 -6.28
CA THR A 283 5.72 -53.41 -6.99
C THR A 283 5.18 -52.12 -6.42
N GLY A 284 5.01 -51.12 -7.28
CA GLY A 284 4.85 -49.74 -6.87
C GLY A 284 3.64 -49.47 -5.99
N HIS A 285 3.82 -48.63 -4.99
CA HIS A 285 2.99 -47.46 -4.71
C HIS A 285 3.55 -46.70 -3.51
N ARG A 286 3.77 -45.39 -3.71
CA ARG A 286 3.80 -44.30 -2.71
C ARG A 286 4.58 -44.55 -1.42
N ASP A 287 5.67 -43.81 -1.26
CA ASP A 287 6.00 -43.22 0.04
C ASP A 287 6.03 -41.69 -0.06
N GLY A 288 4.89 -41.08 0.25
CA GLY A 288 4.77 -39.64 0.41
C GLY A 288 5.40 -39.14 1.71
N ALA A 289 5.72 -40.03 2.66
CA ALA A 289 6.18 -39.69 4.00
C ALA A 289 7.62 -39.14 4.04
N ASP A 290 8.56 -39.74 3.30
CA ASP A 290 9.96 -39.25 3.23
C ASP A 290 10.05 -37.88 2.54
N CYS A 291 9.24 -37.69 1.50
CA CYS A 291 9.06 -36.38 0.87
C CYS A 291 8.41 -35.38 1.83
N LEU A 292 7.49 -35.81 2.70
CA LEU A 292 6.84 -34.95 3.70
C LEU A 292 7.78 -34.57 4.85
N GLU A 293 8.73 -35.42 5.24
CA GLU A 293 9.73 -35.11 6.27
C GLU A 293 10.85 -34.23 5.71
N ALA A 294 11.34 -34.52 4.49
CA ALA A 294 12.23 -33.62 3.77
C ALA A 294 11.58 -32.26 3.51
N LEU A 295 10.31 -32.26 3.10
CA LEU A 295 9.50 -31.04 2.98
C LEU A 295 9.34 -30.38 4.35
N GLY A 296 9.07 -31.12 5.41
CA GLY A 296 8.90 -30.60 6.77
C GLY A 296 10.17 -29.97 7.33
N TRP A 297 11.35 -30.49 6.99
CA TRP A 297 12.63 -29.91 7.36
C TRP A 297 12.96 -28.65 6.54
N VAL A 298 12.77 -28.72 5.21
CA VAL A 298 13.01 -27.58 4.30
C VAL A 298 11.98 -26.46 4.49
N THR A 299 10.77 -26.77 4.97
CA THR A 299 9.71 -25.81 5.32
C THR A 299 9.66 -25.46 6.80
N ASN A 300 10.64 -25.91 7.60
CA ASN A 300 10.66 -25.66 9.04
C ASN A 300 10.86 -24.16 9.34
N SER A 301 9.85 -23.55 9.98
CA SER A 301 9.89 -22.14 10.39
C SER A 301 10.98 -21.84 11.44
N ASN A 302 11.34 -22.82 12.26
CA ASN A 302 12.45 -22.70 13.21
C ASN A 302 13.81 -22.67 12.49
N LEU A 303 13.94 -23.44 11.39
CA LEU A 303 15.14 -23.38 10.55
C LEU A 303 15.23 -22.03 9.81
N HIS A 304 14.11 -21.57 9.23
CA HIS A 304 14.02 -20.27 8.57
C HIS A 304 14.42 -19.13 9.51
N SER A 305 13.83 -19.08 10.70
CA SER A 305 14.15 -18.08 11.72
C SER A 305 15.58 -18.22 12.26
N ALA A 306 16.12 -19.43 12.42
CA ALA A 306 17.51 -19.66 12.80
C ALA A 306 18.49 -19.12 11.76
N ILE A 307 18.20 -19.30 10.46
CA ILE A 307 18.99 -18.74 9.37
C ILE A 307 18.92 -17.22 9.40
N ILE A 308 17.73 -16.62 9.37
CA ILE A 308 17.56 -15.16 9.35
C ILE A 308 18.27 -14.51 10.55
N SER A 309 18.04 -15.03 11.76
CA SER A 309 18.63 -14.49 12.98
C SER A 309 20.15 -14.67 13.09
N SER A 310 20.75 -15.63 12.37
CA SER A 310 22.21 -15.80 12.35
C SER A 310 22.88 -14.80 11.41
N PHE A 311 22.13 -14.29 10.44
CA PHE A 311 22.62 -13.39 9.39
C PHE A 311 22.17 -11.94 9.56
N SER A 312 21.44 -11.58 10.63
CA SER A 312 20.99 -10.21 10.89
C SER A 312 22.16 -9.22 10.96
N GLU A 313 23.23 -9.57 11.69
CA GLU A 313 24.44 -8.75 11.81
C GLU A 313 25.15 -8.54 10.44
N LEU A 314 25.18 -9.58 9.61
CA LEU A 314 25.73 -9.49 8.26
C LEU A 314 24.85 -8.62 7.36
N GLN A 315 23.53 -8.74 7.46
CA GLN A 315 22.59 -7.90 6.71
C GLN A 315 22.69 -6.43 7.09
N ASP A 316 22.89 -6.11 8.36
CA ASP A 316 23.06 -4.72 8.82
C ASP A 316 24.35 -4.08 8.26
N VAL A 317 25.41 -4.89 8.06
CA VAL A 317 26.65 -4.46 7.40
C VAL A 317 26.45 -4.30 5.89
N LEU A 318 25.75 -5.23 5.25
CA LEU A 318 25.49 -5.21 3.80
C LEU A 318 24.46 -4.16 3.37
N SER A 319 23.58 -3.73 4.26
CA SER A 319 22.53 -2.73 3.98
C SER A 319 23.06 -1.29 3.94
N LYS A 320 24.35 -1.06 4.27
CA LYS A 320 24.96 0.27 4.24
C LYS A 320 25.37 0.63 2.79
N PRO A 321 24.99 1.82 2.30
CA PRO A 321 25.12 2.18 0.88
C PRO A 321 26.55 2.50 0.43
N ASP A 322 27.54 2.61 1.34
CA ASP A 322 28.90 3.00 1.00
C ASP A 322 29.81 1.80 0.75
N PRO A 323 30.15 1.46 -0.51
CA PRO A 323 31.12 0.41 -0.84
C PRO A 323 32.55 0.77 -0.37
N SER A 324 32.86 2.05 -0.12
CA SER A 324 34.11 2.49 0.48
C SER A 324 34.23 2.16 1.97
N SER A 325 33.10 1.93 2.67
CA SER A 325 33.09 1.48 4.06
C SER A 325 33.45 -0.01 4.22
N TRP A 326 33.32 -0.80 3.14
CA TRP A 326 33.74 -2.21 3.08
C TRP A 326 35.27 -2.38 3.05
N LEU A 327 36.02 -1.30 2.80
CA LEU A 327 37.49 -1.29 2.79
C LEU A 327 38.11 -1.53 4.17
N SER A 328 37.32 -1.41 5.24
CA SER A 328 37.60 -2.06 6.52
C SER A 328 37.29 -3.56 6.38
N GLY A 329 38.07 -4.30 5.58
CA GLY A 329 37.82 -5.72 5.31
C GLY A 329 37.63 -6.57 6.58
N ASN A 330 38.22 -6.13 7.70
CA ASN A 330 38.08 -6.78 9.01
C ASN A 330 36.64 -6.79 9.55
N SER A 331 35.81 -5.76 9.30
CA SER A 331 34.44 -5.71 9.82
C SER A 331 33.51 -6.67 9.08
N LEU A 332 33.61 -6.72 7.75
CA LEU A 332 32.87 -7.67 6.92
C LEU A 332 33.30 -9.11 7.19
N ILE A 333 34.61 -9.36 7.27
CA ILE A 333 35.15 -10.70 7.57
C ILE A 333 34.70 -11.16 8.96
N ASN A 334 34.71 -10.29 9.97
CA ASN A 334 34.23 -10.63 11.31
C ASN A 334 32.73 -10.89 11.32
N ALA A 335 31.92 -10.08 10.62
CA ALA A 335 30.48 -10.31 10.49
C ALA A 335 30.17 -11.65 9.80
N VAL A 336 30.89 -11.98 8.72
CA VAL A 336 30.77 -13.27 8.03
C VAL A 336 31.15 -14.44 8.95
N ARG A 337 32.26 -14.34 9.68
CA ARG A 337 32.71 -15.37 10.63
C ARG A 337 31.71 -15.57 11.77
N ASN A 338 31.23 -14.48 12.36
CA ASN A 338 30.23 -14.51 13.44
C ASN A 338 28.91 -15.10 12.95
N SER A 339 28.42 -14.68 11.78
CA SER A 339 27.18 -15.23 11.19
C SER A 339 27.30 -16.70 10.85
N PHE A 340 28.44 -17.13 10.31
CA PHE A 340 28.69 -18.54 10.03
C PHE A 340 28.77 -19.38 11.32
N SER A 341 29.48 -18.90 12.35
CA SER A 341 29.55 -19.57 13.65
C SER A 341 28.15 -19.73 14.26
N LYS A 342 27.37 -18.64 14.32
CA LYS A 342 25.99 -18.66 14.85
C LYS A 342 25.08 -19.62 14.07
N LEU A 343 25.22 -19.68 12.74
CA LEU A 343 24.49 -20.63 11.91
C LEU A 343 24.89 -22.06 12.27
N MET A 344 26.19 -22.36 12.31
CA MET A 344 26.69 -23.69 12.62
C MET A 344 26.32 -24.14 14.04
N ASP A 345 26.35 -23.23 15.02
CA ASP A 345 25.93 -23.51 16.39
C ASP A 345 24.44 -23.87 16.45
N LYS A 346 23.57 -23.09 15.79
CA LYS A 346 22.13 -23.38 15.73
C LYS A 346 21.82 -24.65 14.93
N LEU A 347 22.48 -24.85 13.79
CA LEU A 347 22.37 -26.09 13.02
C LEU A 347 22.85 -27.28 13.86
N SER A 348 23.93 -27.14 14.62
CA SER A 348 24.44 -28.20 15.50
C SER A 348 23.48 -28.53 16.63
N LEU A 349 22.74 -27.56 17.17
CA LEU A 349 21.67 -27.81 18.13
C LEU A 349 20.47 -28.47 17.47
N MET A 350 20.07 -28.04 16.26
CA MET A 350 18.96 -28.65 15.53
C MET A 350 19.26 -30.07 15.03
N LEU A 351 20.51 -30.33 14.64
CA LEU A 351 21.00 -31.64 14.18
C LEU A 351 21.42 -32.54 15.36
N GLY A 352 21.92 -31.96 16.44
CA GLY A 352 22.39 -32.66 17.65
C GLY A 352 21.27 -33.06 18.61
N MET A 353 20.03 -32.64 18.35
CA MET A 353 18.83 -33.14 19.05
C MET A 353 18.26 -34.42 18.42
N ALA A 354 18.78 -34.87 17.27
CA ALA A 354 18.60 -36.26 16.84
C ALA A 354 19.60 -37.13 17.62
N PRO A 355 19.18 -38.19 18.32
CA PRO A 355 20.10 -39.12 18.96
C PRO A 355 20.78 -39.94 17.86
N LEU A 356 21.78 -39.34 17.22
CA LEU A 356 22.70 -40.04 16.35
C LEU A 356 23.52 -40.95 17.26
N ASN A 357 23.14 -42.22 17.32
CA ASN A 357 24.00 -43.33 17.72
C ASN A 357 25.14 -43.50 16.69
N PHE A 358 25.91 -42.45 16.47
CA PHE A 358 27.25 -42.53 15.92
C PHE A 358 28.22 -42.16 17.03
N PRO A 359 29.35 -42.89 17.17
CA PRO A 359 30.28 -42.65 18.26
C PRO A 359 30.83 -41.24 18.11
N ARG A 360 30.34 -40.35 18.99
CA ARG A 360 30.94 -39.10 19.43
C ARG A 360 31.85 -38.46 18.35
N CYS A 361 31.28 -37.56 17.56
CA CYS A 361 32.09 -36.59 16.83
C CYS A 361 32.79 -35.72 17.88
N ILE A 362 33.99 -36.16 18.27
CA ILE A 362 34.81 -35.57 19.31
C ILE A 362 35.27 -34.21 18.80
N THR A 363 34.78 -33.18 19.47
CA THR A 363 35.42 -31.88 19.56
C THR A 363 36.94 -32.07 19.71
N TYR A 364 37.67 -31.42 18.82
CA TYR A 364 39.12 -31.24 18.85
C TYR A 364 39.65 -31.06 20.28
N LEU A 365 40.09 -32.13 20.95
CA LEU A 365 41.17 -32.16 21.95
C LEU A 365 41.43 -33.56 22.57
N GLU A 366 41.05 -34.68 21.93
CA GLU A 366 41.37 -35.99 22.53
C GLU A 366 42.86 -36.34 22.35
N LYS A 367 43.61 -36.21 23.46
CA LYS A 367 44.85 -36.95 23.69
C LYS A 367 44.57 -38.41 23.33
N ASN A 368 45.28 -38.94 22.31
CA ASN A 368 45.18 -40.29 21.72
C ASN A 368 44.35 -40.43 20.43
N SER A 369 43.97 -39.35 19.75
CA SER A 369 43.36 -39.46 18.41
C SER A 369 44.28 -40.19 17.44
N LEU A 370 43.71 -40.90 16.46
CA LEU A 370 44.48 -41.60 15.42
C LEU A 370 45.44 -40.64 14.70
N ILE A 371 45.02 -39.39 14.49
CA ILE A 371 45.83 -38.32 13.89
C ILE A 371 47.04 -38.02 14.77
N GLN A 372 46.87 -37.90 16.09
CA GLN A 372 47.99 -37.66 17.01
C GLN A 372 48.90 -38.87 17.12
N ARG A 373 48.35 -40.10 17.12
CA ARG A 373 49.14 -41.34 17.12
C ARG A 373 49.93 -41.51 15.84
N LEU A 374 49.36 -41.14 14.70
CA LEU A 374 50.04 -41.13 13.41
C LEU A 374 51.10 -40.03 13.33
N ALA A 375 50.79 -38.82 13.78
CA ALA A 375 51.76 -37.73 13.83
C ALA A 375 52.94 -38.05 14.74
N CYS A 376 52.69 -38.56 15.95
CA CYS A 376 53.73 -38.99 16.88
C CYS A 376 54.49 -40.23 16.37
N GLY A 377 53.79 -41.18 15.73
CA GLY A 377 54.39 -42.38 15.15
C GLY A 377 55.31 -42.04 13.98
N LEU A 378 54.88 -41.15 13.07
CA LEU A 378 55.69 -40.65 11.98
C LEU A 378 56.86 -39.82 12.47
N LEU A 379 56.67 -38.94 13.48
CA LEU A 379 57.77 -38.18 14.08
C LEU A 379 58.82 -39.10 14.71
N ARG A 380 58.39 -40.20 15.34
CA ARG A 380 59.26 -41.20 15.94
C ARG A 380 60.00 -42.04 14.90
N ILE A 381 59.36 -42.38 13.79
CA ILE A 381 60.02 -43.05 12.67
C ILE A 381 61.03 -42.11 11.98
N ASN A 382 60.67 -40.83 11.82
CA ASN A 382 61.54 -39.84 11.16
C ASN A 382 62.77 -39.51 12.02
N THR A 383 62.64 -39.47 13.34
CA THR A 383 63.76 -39.31 14.27
C THR A 383 64.66 -40.56 14.30
N GLN A 384 64.08 -41.76 14.25
CA GLN A 384 64.85 -43.00 14.14
C GLN A 384 65.57 -43.15 12.79
N ALA A 385 64.98 -42.65 11.69
CA ALA A 385 65.65 -42.61 10.39
C ALA A 385 66.86 -41.66 10.40
N LEU A 386 66.72 -40.49 11.05
CA LEU A 386 67.79 -39.52 11.27
C LEU A 386 68.92 -40.08 12.14
N GLU A 387 68.60 -40.83 13.20
CA GLU A 387 69.60 -41.52 14.04
C GLU A 387 70.31 -42.67 13.31
N ALA A 388 69.65 -43.29 12.33
CA ALA A 388 70.22 -44.32 11.47
C ALA A 388 70.97 -43.76 10.24
N GLY A 389 71.05 -42.43 10.08
CA GLY A 389 71.81 -41.77 9.02
C GLY A 389 71.17 -41.78 7.63
N LEU A 390 69.84 -41.90 7.55
CA LEU A 390 69.05 -41.79 6.30
C LEU A 390 68.48 -40.38 6.10
#